data_AF-A0A1F2RY24-F1
#
_entry.id   AF-A0A1F2RY24-F1
#
_cell.length_a   1.000
_cell.length_b   1.000
_cell.length_c   1.000
_cell.angle_alpha   90.00
_cell.angle_beta   90.00
_cell.angle_gamma   90.00
#
_symmetry.space_group_name_H-M   'P 1'
#
loop_
_entity.id
_entity.type
_entity.pdbx_description
1 polymer ?
#
loop_
_entity_poly.entity_id
_entity_poly.type
_entity_poly.pdbx_seq_one_letter_code
_entity_poly.pdbx_strand_id
1 'polypeptide(L)' 'MRPPCTASPRHGIYRELIRMVRMGKAQVCVLCRRHPVDERWRPFCSERCRNEDLARWADGRYRVPGDPVPVPDQDSDDRS' A
#
# COMPACT_ATOMS: atom_id res chain seq x y z
N MET A 1 -19.68 -46.76 -19.39
CA MET A 1 -19.43 -45.54 -20.18
C MET A 1 -19.58 -44.33 -19.27
N ARG A 2 -18.54 -43.49 -19.13
CA ARG A 2 -18.56 -42.27 -18.29
C ARG A 2 -18.88 -41.06 -19.18
N PRO A 3 -19.82 -40.17 -18.79
CA PRO A 3 -20.11 -38.96 -19.57
C PRO A 3 -18.95 -37.94 -19.49
N PRO A 4 -18.77 -37.09 -20.52
CA PRO A 4 -17.73 -36.06 -20.51
C PRO A 4 -18.06 -34.96 -19.50
N CYS A 5 -17.06 -34.60 -18.69
CA CYS A 5 -17.13 -33.47 -17.77
C CYS A 5 -17.35 -32.17 -18.54
N THR A 6 -18.59 -31.70 -18.67
CA THR A 6 -18.86 -30.33 -19.12
C THR A 6 -18.34 -29.38 -18.04
N ALA A 7 -17.31 -28.60 -18.36
CA ALA A 7 -16.76 -27.56 -17.50
C ALA A 7 -17.88 -26.63 -17.00
N SER A 8 -18.16 -26.72 -15.70
CA SER A 8 -19.17 -25.89 -15.03
C SER A 8 -18.67 -24.43 -14.98
N PRO A 9 -19.44 -23.43 -15.44
CA PRO A 9 -19.05 -22.03 -15.41
C PRO A 9 -19.30 -21.43 -14.02
N ARG A 10 -18.80 -22.06 -12.95
CA ARG A 10 -18.94 -21.56 -11.57
C ARG A 10 -17.92 -20.46 -11.21
N HIS A 11 -17.37 -19.76 -12.20
CA HIS A 11 -16.40 -18.66 -12.03
C HIS A 11 -16.86 -17.31 -12.63
N GLY A 12 -18.15 -17.16 -12.99
CA GLY A 12 -18.67 -15.92 -13.59
C GLY A 12 -18.95 -14.80 -12.59
N ILE A 13 -19.67 -15.11 -11.50
CA ILE A 13 -20.23 -14.09 -10.60
C ILE A 13 -19.16 -13.34 -9.79
N TYR A 14 -18.18 -14.06 -9.23
CA TYR A 14 -17.13 -13.45 -8.41
C TYR A 14 -16.21 -12.56 -9.25
N ARG A 15 -15.91 -12.97 -10.50
CA ARG A 15 -15.06 -12.20 -11.40
C ARG A 15 -15.74 -10.92 -11.88
N GLU A 16 -17.06 -10.93 -12.03
CA GLU A 16 -17.87 -9.77 -12.40
C GLU A 16 -18.05 -8.78 -11.23
N LEU A 17 -18.32 -9.28 -10.03
CA LEU A 17 -18.36 -8.46 -8.80
C LEU A 17 -17.01 -7.77 -8.53
N ILE A 18 -15.89 -8.49 -8.71
CA ILE A 18 -14.55 -7.91 -8.56
C ILE A 18 -14.28 -6.80 -9.60
N ARG A 19 -14.83 -6.89 -10.82
CA ARG A 19 -14.70 -5.83 -11.84
C ARG A 19 -15.49 -4.59 -11.45
N MET A 20 -16.70 -4.75 -10.91
CA MET A 20 -17.55 -3.63 -10.50
C MET A 20 -16.99 -2.86 -9.29
N VAL A 21 -16.33 -3.55 -8.35
CA VAL A 21 -15.60 -2.90 -7.24
C VAL A 21 -14.36 -2.14 -7.74
N ARG A 22 -13.75 -2.56 -8.86
CA ARG A 22 -12.57 -1.92 -9.47
C ARG A 22 -12.89 -0.69 -10.32
N MET A 23 -14.15 -0.45 -10.67
CA MET A 23 -14.64 0.73 -11.38
C MET A 23 -14.87 1.89 -10.40
N GLY A 24 -13.79 2.28 -9.69
CA GLY A 24 -13.83 3.00 -8.42
C GLY A 24 -14.05 4.51 -8.48
N LYS A 25 -14.42 5.05 -7.31
CA LYS A 25 -14.53 6.49 -7.00
C LYS A 25 -13.25 7.22 -7.43
N ALA A 26 -13.40 8.45 -7.95
CA ALA A 26 -12.29 9.34 -8.27
C ALA A 26 -11.32 9.40 -7.07
N GLN A 27 -10.10 8.92 -7.27
CA GLN A 27 -9.13 8.84 -6.18
C GLN A 27 -8.77 10.27 -5.76
N VAL A 28 -8.85 10.56 -4.47
CA VAL A 28 -8.46 11.85 -3.88
C VAL A 28 -7.03 11.71 -3.37
N CYS A 29 -6.23 12.78 -3.48
CA CYS A 29 -4.84 12.81 -3.04
C CYS A 29 -4.69 12.31 -1.60
N VAL A 30 -3.80 11.35 -1.37
CA VAL A 30 -3.61 10.71 -0.06
C VAL A 30 -3.01 11.65 0.99
N LEU A 31 -2.24 12.65 0.56
CA LEU A 31 -1.57 13.58 1.44
C LEU A 31 -2.48 14.73 1.89
N CYS A 32 -3.08 15.46 0.94
CA CYS A 32 -3.86 16.67 1.24
C CYS A 32 -5.36 16.43 1.35
N ARG A 33 -5.85 15.29 0.82
CA ARG A 33 -7.27 14.88 0.81
C ARG A 33 -8.24 15.94 0.27
N ARG A 34 -7.74 16.88 -0.56
CA ARG A 34 -8.50 18.03 -1.06
C ARG A 34 -8.73 17.99 -2.56
N HIS A 35 -7.73 17.56 -3.31
CA HIS A 35 -7.74 17.59 -4.77
C HIS A 35 -7.79 16.17 -5.34
N PRO A 36 -8.37 15.98 -6.54
CA PRO A 36 -8.29 14.70 -7.24
C PRO A 36 -6.84 14.31 -7.51
N VAL A 37 -6.58 13.02 -7.57
CA VAL A 37 -5.28 12.49 -7.97
C VAL A 37 -4.99 12.86 -9.43
N ASP A 38 -3.78 13.35 -9.67
CA ASP A 38 -3.28 13.61 -11.01
C ASP A 38 -2.63 12.33 -11.55
N GLU A 39 -2.87 12.01 -12.83
CA GLU A 39 -2.39 10.77 -13.45
C GLU A 39 -0.86 10.65 -13.45
N ARG A 40 -0.15 11.79 -13.57
CA ARG A 40 1.32 11.84 -13.54
C ARG A 40 1.87 11.67 -12.13
N TRP A 41 1.12 12.11 -11.12
CA TRP A 41 1.59 12.17 -9.74
C TRP A 41 0.94 11.14 -8.82
N ARG A 42 0.26 10.11 -9.35
CA ARG A 42 -0.42 9.08 -8.54
C ARG A 42 0.50 8.54 -7.44
N PRO A 43 0.04 8.46 -6.18
CA PRO A 43 -1.31 8.70 -5.64
C PRO A 43 -1.60 10.15 -5.16
N PHE A 44 -0.90 11.15 -5.69
CA PHE A 44 -0.98 12.56 -5.27
C PHE A 44 -1.65 13.44 -6.33
N CYS A 45 -2.06 14.65 -5.93
CA CYS A 45 -2.63 15.66 -6.85
C CYS A 45 -1.58 16.52 -7.56
N SER A 46 -0.31 16.50 -7.12
CA SER A 46 0.76 17.34 -7.69
C SER A 46 2.15 16.91 -7.21
N GLU A 47 3.19 17.40 -7.89
CA GLU A 47 4.58 17.25 -7.47
C GLU A 47 4.82 17.76 -6.03
N ARG A 48 4.20 18.89 -5.67
CA ARG A 48 4.31 19.45 -4.31
C ARG A 48 3.88 18.44 -3.25
N CYS A 49 2.76 17.76 -3.46
CA CYS A 49 2.28 16.75 -2.52
C CYS A 49 3.18 15.50 -2.50
N ARG A 50 3.78 15.11 -3.62
CA ARG A 50 4.79 14.03 -3.63
C ARG A 50 6.02 14.41 -2.79
N ASN A 51 6.54 15.62 -2.98
CA ASN A 51 7.77 16.05 -2.31
C ASN A 51 7.56 16.30 -0.80
N GLU A 52 6.41 16.84 -0.42
CA GLU A 52 6.02 16.99 1.00
C GLU A 52 5.90 15.63 1.70
N ASP A 53 5.35 14.62 1.03
CA ASP A 53 5.30 13.27 1.59
C ASP A 53 6.72 12.73 1.84
N LEU A 54 7.63 12.91 0.87
CA LEU A 54 9.04 12.55 1.02
C LEU A 54 9.73 13.29 2.18
N ALA A 55 9.44 14.58 2.37
CA ALA A 55 9.97 15.34 3.51
C ALA A 55 9.51 14.75 4.84
N ARG A 56 8.25 14.31 4.95
CA ARG A 56 7.72 13.65 6.17
C ARG A 56 8.40 12.32 6.46
N TRP A 57 8.81 11.58 5.43
CA TRP A 57 9.66 10.41 5.59
C TRP A 57 11.02 10.78 6.16
N ALA A 58 11.68 11.79 5.59
CA ALA A 58 12.98 12.26 6.05
C ALA A 58 12.93 12.78 7.50
N ASP A 59 11.85 13.46 7.87
CA ASP A 59 11.60 13.97 9.22
C ASP A 59 11.26 12.87 10.24
N GLY A 60 11.13 11.60 9.82
CA GLY A 60 10.74 10.50 10.69
C GLY A 60 9.30 10.58 11.21
N ARG A 61 8.43 11.35 10.54
CA ARG A 61 6.99 11.45 10.89
C ARG A 61 6.28 10.11 10.70
N TYR A 62 6.73 9.34 9.72
CA TYR A 62 6.27 7.98 9.48
C TYR A 62 7.15 7.01 10.27
N ARG A 63 6.65 6.57 11.42
CA ARG A 63 7.27 5.56 12.26
C ARG A 63 6.26 4.48 12.63
N VAL A 64 6.71 3.24 12.64
CA VAL A 64 5.92 2.12 13.16
C VAL A 64 6.28 1.96 14.63
N PRO A 65 5.34 2.08 15.57
CA PRO A 65 5.60 1.78 16.97
C PRO A 65 5.98 0.28 17.08
N GLY A 66 7.10 0.00 17.73
CA GLY A 66 7.57 -1.34 18.03
C GLY A 66 7.82 -1.51 19.51
N ASP A 67 7.85 -2.76 19.96
CA ASP A 67 8.27 -3.09 21.32
C ASP A 67 9.74 -2.68 21.55
N PRO A 68 10.14 -2.40 22.81
CA PRO A 68 11.53 -2.14 23.12
C PRO A 68 12.39 -3.30 22.62
N VAL A 69 13.36 -2.99 21.75
CA VAL A 69 14.36 -3.98 21.33
C VAL A 69 15.26 -4.23 22.55
N PRO A 70 15.44 -5.49 23.01
CA PRO A 70 16.42 -5.80 24.04
C PRO A 70 17.79 -5.34 23.55
N VAL A 71 18.39 -4.38 24.24
CA VAL A 71 19.78 -4.00 23.97
C VAL A 71 20.66 -5.13 24.50
N PRO A 72 21.46 -5.81 23.65
CA PRO A 72 22.48 -6.71 24.17
C PRO A 72 23.50 -5.87 24.94
N ASP A 73 23.85 -6.30 26.15
CA ASP A 73 24.87 -5.66 26.97
C ASP A 73 26.18 -5.56 26.16
N GLN A 74 26.60 -4.33 25.83
CA GLN A 74 27.87 -4.06 25.18
C GLN A 74 29.00 -4.07 26.22
N ASP A 75 29.25 -5.22 26.85
CA ASP A 75 30.37 -5.46 27.75
C ASP A 75 31.17 -6.70 27.30
N SER A 76 31.87 -6.60 26.17
CA SER A 76 33.08 -7.40 25.91
C SER A 76 33.75 -6.99 24.59
N ASP A 77 34.67 -6.03 24.65
CA ASP A 77 35.90 -6.06 23.84
C ASP A 77 36.97 -5.19 24.51
N ASP A 78 37.29 -5.55 25.76
CA ASP A 78 38.65 -5.45 26.27
C ASP A 78 39.31 -6.80 25.93
N ARG A 79 39.96 -6.89 24.76
CA ARG A 79 41.00 -7.91 24.55
C ARG A 79 42.03 -7.52 23.51
N SER A 80 43.22 -7.21 24.05
CA SER A 80 44.58 -7.29 23.49
C SER A 80 45.09 -6.08 22.70
#